data_AF-A0A259S9L0-F1
#
_entry.id   AF-A0A259S9L0-F1
#
_cell.length_a   1.000
_cell.length_b   1.000
_cell.length_c   1.000
_cell.angle_alpha   90.00
_cell.angle_beta   90.00
_cell.angle_gamma   90.00
#
_symmetry.space_group_name_H-M   'P 1'
#
loop_
_entity.id
_entity.type
_entity.pdbx_description
1 polymer ?
#
loop_
_entity_poly.entity_id
_entity_poly.type
_entity_poly.pdbx_seq_one_letter_code
_entity_poly.pdbx_strand_id
1 'polypeptide(L)'
;QAENLTHRFYDAIRRGAQFLRTLFPNLEYRLHTRQLELDDRTHSSEILERYEQGDETERVLWLKTWRNLPEQAAAHAEAHYERKISDMITADRERNLARRAPKASLRLAEMYFSHHNLVAIQALSDALAVHPDQTQAAPYSAYLKGLQAELGHELENAMSAYEDVLNHASTEHDTTLLEHCLLRIASVSLTQGDPEQANQALDMASALNPGHWPLAAKLATLRHDDTHAVEAYANYLTLFPGDHLRILMLAELFNRLRSTEGIRQCMELANYCAPAEKAKLLNELGTLLHQLNQS
;
A
#
# COMPACT_ATOMS: atom_id res chain seq x y z
N GLN A 1 37.56 -2.08 -4.93
CA GLN A 1 36.51 -2.75 -5.74
C GLN A 1 36.42 -4.25 -5.48
N ALA A 2 37.53 -4.98 -5.34
CA ALA A 2 37.53 -6.42 -5.02
C ALA A 2 36.88 -6.76 -3.65
N GLU A 3 37.15 -6.00 -2.59
CA GLU A 3 36.56 -6.22 -1.26
C GLU A 3 35.03 -6.10 -1.24
N ASN A 4 34.48 -5.12 -1.98
CA ASN A 4 33.03 -4.95 -2.12
C ASN A 4 32.36 -6.11 -2.86
N LEU A 5 33.08 -6.76 -3.78
CA LEU A 5 32.58 -7.95 -4.49
C LEU A 5 32.60 -9.18 -3.58
N THR A 6 33.67 -9.35 -2.80
CA THR A 6 33.82 -10.43 -1.82
C THR A 6 32.76 -10.34 -0.71
N HIS A 7 32.49 -9.15 -0.18
CA HIS A 7 31.42 -8.94 0.81
C HIS A 7 30.02 -9.27 0.26
N ARG A 8 29.72 -8.84 -0.97
CA ARG A 8 28.44 -9.16 -1.63
C ARG A 8 28.27 -10.65 -1.88
N PHE A 9 29.35 -11.34 -2.25
CA PHE A 9 29.34 -12.79 -2.47
C PHE A 9 29.12 -13.57 -1.16
N TYR A 10 29.82 -13.19 -0.09
CA TYR A 10 29.62 -13.78 1.24
C TYR A 10 28.22 -13.51 1.80
N ASP A 11 27.67 -12.31 1.60
CA ASP A 11 26.30 -12.00 2.04
C ASP A 11 25.24 -12.75 1.23
N ALA A 12 25.49 -13.03 -0.05
CA ALA A 12 24.59 -13.87 -0.85
C ALA A 12 24.59 -15.31 -0.36
N ILE A 13 25.78 -15.89 -0.09
CA ILE A 13 25.91 -17.24 0.47
C ILE A 13 25.29 -17.30 1.87
N ARG A 14 25.54 -16.31 2.73
CA ARG A 14 24.96 -16.26 4.09
C ARG A 14 23.44 -16.21 4.05
N ARG A 15 22.85 -15.42 3.14
CA ARG A 15 21.40 -15.33 2.94
C ARG A 15 20.83 -16.64 2.38
N GLY A 16 21.49 -17.25 1.41
CA GLY A 16 21.11 -18.57 0.89
C GLY A 16 21.14 -19.65 1.96
N ALA A 17 22.20 -19.68 2.79
CA ALA A 17 22.32 -20.63 3.90
C ALA A 17 21.28 -20.39 5.00
N GLN A 18 20.99 -19.12 5.34
CA GLN A 18 19.92 -18.78 6.27
C GLN A 18 18.55 -19.22 5.74
N PHE A 19 18.27 -18.99 4.46
CA PHE A 19 17.03 -19.43 3.82
C PHE A 19 16.90 -20.97 3.80
N LEU A 20 17.94 -21.70 3.38
CA LEU A 20 17.92 -23.17 3.45
C LEU A 20 17.71 -23.67 4.88
N ARG A 21 18.33 -23.04 5.87
CA ARG A 21 18.13 -23.38 7.29
C ARG A 21 16.68 -23.20 7.74
N THR A 22 15.94 -22.24 7.16
CA THR A 22 14.50 -22.06 7.43
C THR A 22 13.59 -23.04 6.69
N LEU A 23 14.08 -23.69 5.63
CA LEU A 23 13.32 -24.72 4.88
C LEU A 23 13.46 -26.12 5.46
N PHE A 24 14.45 -26.33 6.34
CA PHE A 24 14.75 -27.62 6.95
C PHE A 24 14.60 -27.64 8.49
N PRO A 25 13.61 -26.97 9.10
CA PRO A 25 13.35 -27.20 10.52
C PRO A 25 13.00 -28.68 10.69
N ASN A 26 13.62 -29.30 11.70
CA ASN A 26 13.39 -30.68 12.07
C ASN A 26 13.76 -31.72 10.99
N LEU A 27 14.64 -31.40 10.02
CA LEU A 27 15.02 -32.36 8.97
C LEU A 27 15.60 -33.66 9.54
N GLU A 28 16.44 -33.58 10.57
CA GLU A 28 16.98 -34.76 11.25
C GLU A 28 15.87 -35.60 11.89
N TYR A 29 14.92 -34.94 12.57
CA TYR A 29 13.74 -35.59 13.14
C TYR A 29 12.90 -36.31 12.08
N ARG A 30 12.67 -35.65 10.93
CA ARG A 30 11.89 -36.18 9.81
C ARG A 30 12.61 -37.35 9.15
N LEU A 31 13.91 -37.24 8.87
CA LEU A 31 14.72 -38.32 8.31
C LEU A 31 14.75 -39.55 9.22
N HIS A 32 14.86 -39.33 10.53
CA HIS A 32 14.76 -40.41 11.50
C HIS A 32 13.38 -41.06 11.47
N THR A 33 12.29 -40.27 11.42
CA THR A 33 10.94 -40.81 11.25
C THR A 33 10.81 -41.61 9.94
N ARG A 34 11.44 -41.19 8.83
CA ARG A 34 11.47 -41.99 7.58
C ARG A 34 12.23 -43.30 7.72
N GLN A 35 13.32 -43.33 8.49
CA GLN A 35 14.05 -44.57 8.76
C GLN A 35 13.19 -45.55 9.57
N LEU A 36 12.45 -45.05 10.56
CA LEU A 36 11.51 -45.85 11.37
C LEU A 36 10.35 -46.39 10.54
N GLU A 37 9.83 -45.61 9.57
CA GLU A 37 8.81 -46.09 8.62
C GLU A 37 9.27 -47.30 7.80
N LEU A 38 10.56 -47.33 7.42
CA LEU A 38 11.18 -48.38 6.62
C LEU A 38 11.62 -49.61 7.45
N ASP A 39 11.64 -49.49 8.77
CA ASP A 39 11.94 -50.62 9.67
C ASP A 39 10.65 -51.34 10.08
N ASP A 40 10.44 -52.54 9.52
CA ASP A 40 9.27 -53.39 9.80
C ASP A 40 9.17 -53.81 11.29
N ARG A 41 10.24 -53.64 12.09
CA ARG A 41 10.25 -53.94 13.52
C ARG A 41 9.69 -52.82 14.37
N THR A 42 9.68 -51.58 13.88
CA THR A 42 9.17 -50.44 14.64
C THR A 42 7.66 -50.53 14.78
N HIS A 43 7.13 -50.28 15.98
CA HIS A 43 5.69 -50.28 16.21
C HIS A 43 5.03 -49.04 15.59
N SER A 44 3.90 -49.24 14.91
CA SER A 44 3.20 -48.17 14.21
C SER A 44 2.72 -47.05 15.14
N SER A 45 2.45 -47.34 16.42
CA SER A 45 2.10 -46.32 17.42
C SER A 45 3.22 -45.30 17.64
N GLU A 46 4.47 -45.74 17.61
CA GLU A 46 5.65 -44.87 17.73
C GLU A 46 5.76 -43.93 16.52
N ILE A 47 5.52 -44.45 15.32
CA ILE A 47 5.56 -43.65 14.09
C ILE A 47 4.42 -42.62 14.08
N LEU A 48 3.22 -43.00 14.53
CA LEU A 48 2.06 -42.11 14.60
C LEU A 48 2.26 -40.96 15.58
N GLU A 49 2.81 -41.24 16.77
CA GLU A 49 3.15 -40.20 17.75
C GLU A 49 4.18 -39.22 17.17
N ARG A 50 5.14 -39.74 16.39
CA ARG A 50 6.13 -38.89 15.71
C ARG A 50 5.54 -38.02 14.61
N TYR A 51 4.49 -38.47 13.90
CA TYR A 51 3.80 -37.62 12.94
C TYR A 51 3.11 -36.43 13.62
N GLU A 52 2.53 -36.63 14.80
CA GLU A 52 1.89 -35.55 15.56
C GLU A 52 2.91 -34.55 16.08
N GLN A 53 4.00 -35.02 16.69
CA GLN A 53 5.09 -34.17 17.18
C GLN A 53 5.82 -33.42 16.05
N GLY A 54 5.94 -34.04 14.87
CA GLY A 54 6.62 -33.49 13.70
C GLY A 54 5.75 -32.59 12.82
N ASP A 55 4.46 -32.43 13.14
CA ASP A 55 3.45 -31.75 12.32
C ASP A 55 3.29 -32.35 10.90
N GLU A 56 3.45 -33.67 10.77
CA GLU A 56 3.35 -34.46 9.53
C GLU A 56 2.12 -35.40 9.53
N THR A 57 1.02 -34.91 10.10
CA THR A 57 -0.19 -35.71 10.36
C THR A 57 -0.82 -36.27 9.08
N GLU A 58 -0.59 -35.65 7.92
CA GLU A 58 -1.03 -36.15 6.61
C GLU A 58 -0.46 -37.54 6.27
N ARG A 59 0.69 -37.90 6.84
CA ARG A 59 1.37 -39.17 6.57
C ARG A 59 0.71 -40.37 7.24
N VAL A 60 -0.25 -40.14 8.15
CA VAL A 60 -1.09 -41.22 8.71
C VAL A 60 -1.76 -42.04 7.60
N LEU A 61 -2.22 -41.37 6.53
CA LEU A 61 -2.88 -42.01 5.39
C LEU A 61 -1.94 -42.96 4.64
N TRP A 62 -0.68 -42.54 4.46
CA TRP A 62 0.36 -43.35 3.85
C TRP A 62 0.68 -44.57 4.71
N LEU A 63 0.89 -44.37 6.03
CA LEU A 63 1.23 -45.47 6.94
C LEU A 63 0.08 -46.49 7.06
N LYS A 64 -1.17 -46.01 7.10
CA LYS A 64 -2.38 -46.84 7.12
C LYS A 64 -2.45 -47.75 5.90
N THR A 65 -2.13 -47.21 4.72
CA THR A 65 -2.12 -47.98 3.47
C THR A 65 -0.92 -48.92 3.39
N TRP A 66 0.28 -48.44 3.75
CA TRP A 66 1.53 -49.20 3.63
C TRP A 66 1.60 -50.38 4.59
N ARG A 67 1.19 -50.20 5.85
CA ARG A 67 1.23 -51.25 6.88
C ARG A 67 -0.13 -51.92 7.13
N ASN A 68 -1.13 -51.62 6.32
CA ASN A 68 -2.50 -52.12 6.44
C ASN A 68 -3.04 -52.00 7.89
N LEU A 69 -2.92 -50.80 8.45
CA LEU A 69 -3.25 -50.57 9.86
C LEU A 69 -4.76 -50.65 10.09
N PRO A 70 -5.20 -51.25 11.21
CA PRO A 70 -6.61 -51.20 11.58
C PRO A 70 -7.02 -49.76 11.87
N GLU A 71 -8.25 -49.43 11.52
CA GLU A 71 -8.81 -48.08 11.57
C GLU A 71 -8.71 -47.45 12.97
N GLN A 72 -8.90 -48.26 14.01
CA GLN A 72 -8.79 -47.84 15.42
C GLN A 72 -7.37 -47.38 15.80
N ALA A 73 -6.32 -47.94 15.18
CA ALA A 73 -4.94 -47.59 15.49
C ALA A 73 -4.53 -46.24 14.88
N ALA A 74 -5.13 -45.85 13.76
CA ALA A 74 -4.84 -44.60 13.05
C ALA A 74 -5.83 -43.46 13.41
N ALA A 75 -6.96 -43.78 14.05
CA ALA A 75 -8.07 -42.86 14.28
C ALA A 75 -7.68 -41.53 14.94
N HIS A 76 -6.76 -41.55 15.91
CA HIS A 76 -6.33 -40.33 16.60
C HIS A 76 -5.58 -39.36 15.67
N ALA A 77 -4.58 -39.88 14.96
CA ALA A 77 -3.78 -39.10 14.02
C ALA A 77 -4.60 -38.66 12.79
N GLU A 78 -5.55 -39.49 12.33
CA GLU A 78 -6.51 -39.11 11.28
C GLU A 78 -7.41 -37.95 11.72
N ALA A 79 -7.99 -38.03 12.93
CA ALA A 79 -8.82 -36.94 13.46
C ALA A 79 -8.01 -35.64 13.63
N HIS A 80 -6.73 -35.73 13.98
CA HIS A 80 -5.84 -34.57 14.05
C HIS A 80 -5.57 -33.96 12.67
N TYR A 81 -5.34 -34.80 11.65
CA TYR A 81 -5.20 -34.35 10.26
C TYR A 81 -6.48 -33.69 9.73
N GLU A 82 -7.65 -34.29 9.97
CA GLU A 82 -8.94 -33.70 9.58
C GLU A 82 -9.18 -32.35 10.23
N ARG A 83 -8.85 -32.21 11.53
CA ARG A 83 -8.92 -30.92 12.22
C ARG A 83 -8.01 -29.89 11.56
N LYS A 84 -6.77 -30.26 11.25
CA LYS A 84 -5.82 -29.36 10.56
C LYS A 84 -6.35 -28.89 9.20
N ILE A 85 -6.96 -29.79 8.41
CA ILE A 85 -7.63 -29.40 7.16
C ILE A 85 -8.80 -28.45 7.43
N SER A 86 -9.67 -28.77 8.39
CA SER A 86 -10.81 -27.94 8.75
C SER A 86 -10.37 -26.54 9.19
N ASP A 87 -9.31 -26.44 9.98
CA ASP A 87 -8.73 -25.19 10.44
C ASP A 87 -8.14 -24.40 9.26
N MET A 88 -7.43 -25.06 8.33
CA MET A 88 -6.94 -24.42 7.11
C MET A 88 -8.08 -23.90 6.22
N ILE A 89 -9.16 -24.67 6.05
CA ILE A 89 -10.35 -24.26 5.31
C ILE A 89 -11.03 -23.07 6.00
N THR A 90 -11.11 -23.08 7.33
CA THR A 90 -11.71 -22.00 8.12
C THR A 90 -10.87 -20.72 8.01
N ALA A 91 -9.56 -20.81 8.19
CA ALA A 91 -8.63 -19.71 7.98
C ALA A 91 -8.69 -19.18 6.54
N ASP A 92 -8.86 -20.06 5.54
CA ASP A 92 -9.04 -19.62 4.15
C ASP A 92 -10.38 -18.91 3.93
N ARG A 93 -11.47 -19.39 4.53
CA ARG A 93 -12.76 -18.69 4.54
C ARG A 93 -12.67 -17.33 5.19
N GLU A 94 -12.00 -17.22 6.33
CA GLU A 94 -11.75 -15.94 7.01
C GLU A 94 -10.91 -15.00 6.15
N ARG A 95 -9.83 -15.49 5.51
CA ARG A 95 -9.04 -14.70 4.55
C ARG A 95 -9.89 -14.27 3.35
N ASN A 96 -10.77 -15.12 2.85
CA ASN A 96 -11.66 -14.78 1.75
C ASN A 96 -12.77 -13.80 2.17
N LEU A 97 -13.27 -13.87 3.41
CA LEU A 97 -14.16 -12.86 3.99
C LEU A 97 -13.43 -11.53 4.20
N ALA A 98 -12.19 -11.55 4.66
CA ALA A 98 -11.35 -10.35 4.75
C ALA A 98 -11.03 -9.76 3.36
N ARG A 99 -10.86 -10.59 2.33
CA ARG A 99 -10.77 -10.15 0.93
C ARG A 99 -12.08 -9.55 0.42
N ARG A 100 -13.23 -9.99 0.94
CA ARG A 100 -14.54 -9.38 0.69
C ARG A 100 -14.70 -8.04 1.43
N ALA A 101 -13.87 -7.71 2.42
CA ALA A 101 -13.93 -6.41 3.07
C ALA A 101 -13.66 -5.30 2.03
N PRO A 102 -14.54 -4.29 1.89
CA PRO A 102 -14.40 -3.26 0.86
C PRO A 102 -13.04 -2.54 0.90
N LYS A 103 -12.49 -2.32 2.10
CA LYS A 103 -11.17 -1.72 2.32
C LYS A 103 -10.00 -2.52 1.72
N ALA A 104 -10.04 -3.86 1.81
CA ALA A 104 -9.01 -4.71 1.20
C ALA A 104 -9.08 -4.66 -0.33
N SER A 105 -10.26 -4.36 -0.89
CA SER A 105 -10.49 -4.22 -2.32
C SER A 105 -9.86 -2.95 -2.88
N LEU A 106 -9.72 -1.86 -2.10
CA LEU A 106 -9.12 -0.60 -2.58
C LEU A 106 -7.68 -0.78 -3.07
N ARG A 107 -6.81 -1.41 -2.26
CA ARG A 107 -5.41 -1.63 -2.67
C ARG A 107 -5.29 -2.53 -3.91
N LEU A 108 -6.15 -3.54 -4.00
CA LEU A 108 -6.22 -4.40 -5.19
C LEU A 108 -6.76 -3.65 -6.40
N ALA A 109 -7.74 -2.78 -6.22
CA ALA A 109 -8.29 -1.92 -7.27
C ALA A 109 -7.21 -1.02 -7.88
N GLU A 110 -6.45 -0.31 -7.05
CA GLU A 110 -5.32 0.54 -7.50
C GLU A 110 -4.27 -0.27 -8.25
N MET A 111 -3.93 -1.46 -7.72
CA MET A 111 -2.99 -2.36 -8.38
C MET A 111 -3.53 -2.83 -9.74
N TYR A 112 -4.80 -3.22 -9.86
CA TYR A 112 -5.35 -3.66 -11.14
C TYR A 112 -5.53 -2.51 -12.13
N PHE A 113 -5.85 -1.31 -11.64
CA PHE A 113 -5.93 -0.10 -12.44
C PHE A 113 -4.57 0.27 -13.05
N SER A 114 -3.50 0.29 -12.24
CA SER A 114 -2.15 0.56 -12.76
C SER A 114 -1.69 -0.46 -13.82
N HIS A 115 -2.12 -1.72 -13.71
CA HIS A 115 -1.87 -2.76 -14.71
C HIS A 115 -2.88 -2.77 -15.88
N HIS A 116 -3.82 -1.81 -15.93
CA HIS A 116 -4.89 -1.73 -16.94
C HIS A 116 -5.70 -3.03 -17.05
N ASN A 117 -5.85 -3.77 -15.94
CA ASN A 117 -6.51 -5.06 -15.91
C ASN A 117 -8.01 -4.91 -15.64
N LEU A 118 -8.76 -4.54 -16.68
CA LEU A 118 -10.21 -4.34 -16.62
C LEU A 118 -10.97 -5.58 -16.11
N VAL A 119 -10.51 -6.77 -16.50
CA VAL A 119 -11.12 -8.05 -16.08
C VAL A 119 -11.04 -8.25 -14.57
N ALA A 120 -9.88 -7.93 -13.97
CA ALA A 120 -9.70 -8.05 -12.53
C ALA A 120 -10.50 -7.00 -11.75
N ILE A 121 -10.63 -5.78 -12.29
CA ILE A 121 -11.49 -4.74 -11.70
C ILE A 121 -12.97 -5.16 -11.77
N GLN A 122 -13.41 -5.75 -12.88
CA GLN A 122 -14.76 -6.31 -13.00
C GLN A 122 -15.01 -7.41 -11.98
N ALA A 123 -14.06 -8.33 -11.78
CA ALA A 123 -14.18 -9.38 -10.77
C ALA A 123 -14.30 -8.82 -9.34
N LEU A 124 -13.60 -7.72 -9.02
CA LEU A 124 -13.77 -7.02 -7.74
C LEU A 124 -15.15 -6.37 -7.63
N SER A 125 -15.65 -5.76 -8.72
CA SER A 125 -16.99 -5.15 -8.75
C SER A 125 -18.08 -6.19 -8.51
N ASP A 126 -17.98 -7.35 -9.17
CA ASP A 126 -18.93 -8.46 -9.00
C ASP A 126 -18.89 -9.00 -7.56
N ALA A 127 -17.71 -9.03 -6.94
CA ALA A 127 -17.55 -9.43 -5.54
C ALA A 127 -18.21 -8.44 -4.56
N LEU A 128 -18.08 -7.13 -4.80
CA LEU A 128 -18.74 -6.10 -4.00
C LEU A 128 -20.26 -6.10 -4.17
N ALA A 129 -20.76 -6.44 -5.37
CA ALA A 129 -22.20 -6.51 -5.64
C ALA A 129 -22.93 -7.54 -4.76
N VAL A 130 -22.25 -8.59 -4.33
CA VAL A 130 -22.81 -9.63 -3.43
C VAL A 130 -22.34 -9.47 -1.97
N HIS A 131 -21.75 -8.33 -1.60
CA HIS A 131 -21.30 -8.09 -0.23
C HIS A 131 -22.51 -8.04 0.75
N PRO A 132 -22.41 -8.64 1.94
CA PRO A 132 -23.52 -8.66 2.90
C PRO A 132 -23.89 -7.26 3.41
N ASP A 133 -22.92 -6.36 3.54
CA ASP A 133 -23.13 -4.97 3.90
C ASP A 133 -23.03 -4.08 2.64
N GLN A 134 -24.18 -3.85 2.00
CA GLN A 134 -24.26 -3.02 0.80
C GLN A 134 -24.02 -1.54 1.09
N THR A 135 -24.36 -1.07 2.29
CA THR A 135 -24.11 0.32 2.69
C THR A 135 -22.63 0.63 2.76
N GLN A 136 -21.84 -0.30 3.32
CA GLN A 136 -20.38 -0.17 3.35
C GLN A 136 -19.73 -0.42 1.99
N ALA A 137 -20.29 -1.30 1.17
CA ALA A 137 -19.72 -1.65 -0.15
C ALA A 137 -20.01 -0.60 -1.23
N ALA A 138 -21.10 0.16 -1.11
CA ALA A 138 -21.56 1.12 -2.11
C ALA A 138 -20.47 2.12 -2.59
N PRO A 139 -19.77 2.86 -1.71
CA PRO A 139 -18.76 3.82 -2.17
C PRO A 139 -17.56 3.13 -2.86
N TYR A 140 -17.19 1.91 -2.43
CA TYR A 140 -16.13 1.16 -3.11
C TYR A 140 -16.59 0.64 -4.48
N SER A 141 -17.85 0.23 -4.60
CA SER A 141 -18.45 -0.17 -5.88
C SER A 141 -18.49 1.01 -6.86
N ALA A 142 -18.90 2.19 -6.41
CA ALA A 142 -18.86 3.42 -7.19
C ALA A 142 -17.43 3.75 -7.65
N TYR A 143 -16.44 3.61 -6.76
CA TYR A 143 -15.04 3.83 -7.10
C TYR A 143 -14.54 2.88 -8.20
N LEU A 144 -14.86 1.58 -8.11
CA LEU A 144 -14.51 0.61 -9.15
C LEU A 144 -15.16 0.95 -10.49
N LYS A 145 -16.43 1.39 -10.51
CA LYS A 145 -17.10 1.85 -11.74
C LYS A 145 -16.36 3.03 -12.36
N GLY A 146 -15.91 3.99 -11.54
CA GLY A 146 -15.10 5.11 -12.00
C GLY A 146 -13.81 4.64 -12.66
N LEU A 147 -13.08 3.72 -12.03
CA LEU A 147 -11.84 3.16 -12.58
C LEU A 147 -12.08 2.41 -13.91
N GLN A 148 -13.20 1.68 -14.03
CA GLN A 148 -13.57 1.00 -15.28
C GLN A 148 -13.84 2.00 -16.40
N ALA A 149 -14.62 3.05 -16.10
CA ALA A 149 -14.94 4.11 -17.05
C ALA A 149 -13.68 4.87 -17.49
N GLU A 150 -12.75 5.16 -16.57
CA GLU A 150 -11.46 5.76 -16.90
C GLU A 150 -10.63 4.90 -17.85
N LEU A 151 -10.52 3.58 -17.60
CA LEU A 151 -9.83 2.66 -18.51
C LEU A 151 -10.54 2.52 -19.86
N GLY A 152 -11.85 2.73 -19.89
CA GLY A 152 -12.66 2.78 -21.11
C GLY A 152 -12.59 4.12 -21.84
N HIS A 153 -11.87 5.12 -21.32
CA HIS A 153 -11.85 6.51 -21.81
C HIS A 153 -13.22 7.23 -21.78
N GLU A 154 -14.11 6.80 -20.90
CA GLU A 154 -15.43 7.39 -20.68
C GLU A 154 -15.38 8.40 -19.52
N LEU A 155 -14.72 9.54 -19.73
CA LEU A 155 -14.37 10.48 -18.65
C LEU A 155 -15.60 11.06 -17.91
N GLU A 156 -16.72 11.30 -18.61
CA GLU A 156 -17.97 11.76 -17.99
C GLU A 156 -18.56 10.71 -17.05
N ASN A 157 -18.57 9.45 -17.48
CA ASN A 157 -19.03 8.32 -16.66
C ASN A 157 -18.11 8.10 -15.46
N ALA A 158 -16.80 8.28 -15.64
CA ALA A 158 -15.84 8.21 -14.56
C ALA A 158 -16.09 9.28 -13.51
N MET A 159 -16.28 10.54 -13.93
CA MET A 159 -16.56 11.65 -13.02
C MET A 159 -17.86 11.42 -12.24
N SER A 160 -18.94 11.03 -12.91
CA SER A 160 -20.22 10.73 -12.25
C SER A 160 -20.08 9.60 -11.22
N ALA A 161 -19.32 8.56 -11.53
CA ALA A 161 -19.07 7.48 -10.58
C ALA A 161 -18.21 7.93 -9.38
N TYR A 162 -17.29 8.87 -9.56
CA TYR A 162 -16.52 9.45 -8.46
C TYR A 162 -17.34 10.41 -7.59
N GLU A 163 -18.27 11.17 -8.17
CA GLU A 163 -19.26 11.94 -7.40
C GLU A 163 -20.11 11.03 -6.51
N ASP A 164 -20.50 9.86 -7.01
CA ASP A 164 -21.21 8.86 -6.20
C ASP A 164 -20.36 8.37 -5.02
N VAL A 165 -19.03 8.27 -5.15
CA VAL A 165 -18.15 7.96 -4.01
C VAL A 165 -18.24 9.07 -2.96
N LEU A 166 -18.11 10.34 -3.38
CA LEU A 166 -18.14 11.48 -2.46
C LEU A 166 -19.48 11.60 -1.72
N ASN A 167 -20.58 11.21 -2.37
CA ASN A 167 -21.92 11.27 -1.78
C ASN A 167 -22.21 10.17 -0.76
N HIS A 168 -21.51 9.03 -0.82
CA HIS A 168 -21.82 7.84 -0.02
C HIS A 168 -20.70 7.43 0.95
N ALA A 169 -19.46 7.86 0.73
CA ALA A 169 -18.33 7.52 1.58
C ALA A 169 -18.37 8.32 2.90
N SER A 170 -18.04 7.65 4.01
CA SER A 170 -17.94 8.31 5.32
C SER A 170 -16.55 8.92 5.50
N THR A 171 -16.47 10.20 5.85
CA THR A 171 -15.18 10.87 6.14
C THR A 171 -14.43 10.24 7.33
N GLU A 172 -15.15 9.66 8.29
CA GLU A 172 -14.58 8.98 9.46
C GLU A 172 -14.03 7.58 9.15
N HIS A 173 -14.69 6.85 8.24
CA HIS A 173 -14.39 5.43 8.01
C HIS A 173 -13.65 5.17 6.70
N ASP A 174 -13.83 6.03 5.69
CA ASP A 174 -13.40 5.84 4.31
C ASP A 174 -12.44 6.95 3.84
N THR A 175 -11.72 7.58 4.78
CA THR A 175 -10.76 8.66 4.49
C THR A 175 -9.78 8.30 3.36
N THR A 176 -9.24 7.08 3.36
CA THR A 176 -8.33 6.61 2.31
C THR A 176 -9.03 6.44 0.96
N LEU A 177 -10.27 5.95 0.94
CA LEU A 177 -11.05 5.86 -0.30
C LEU A 177 -11.31 7.25 -0.88
N LEU A 178 -11.73 8.20 -0.03
CA LEU A 178 -11.97 9.59 -0.40
C LEU A 178 -10.70 10.24 -0.95
N GLU A 179 -9.55 10.04 -0.29
CA GLU A 179 -8.26 10.53 -0.76
C GLU A 179 -7.94 10.00 -2.17
N HIS A 180 -8.02 8.69 -2.39
CA HIS A 180 -7.79 8.09 -3.70
C HIS A 180 -8.78 8.60 -4.75
N CYS A 181 -10.07 8.71 -4.40
CA CYS A 181 -11.11 9.24 -5.27
C CYS A 181 -10.83 10.68 -5.70
N LEU A 182 -10.43 11.55 -4.78
CA LEU A 182 -10.11 12.95 -5.09
C LEU A 182 -8.88 13.07 -6.00
N LEU A 183 -7.88 12.19 -5.83
CA LEU A 183 -6.74 12.11 -6.75
C LEU A 183 -7.17 11.64 -8.15
N ARG A 184 -8.12 10.71 -8.26
CA ARG A 184 -8.69 10.31 -9.55
C ARG A 184 -9.48 11.45 -10.19
N ILE A 185 -10.34 12.15 -9.44
CA ILE A 185 -11.07 13.34 -9.92
C ILE A 185 -10.08 14.36 -10.48
N ALA A 186 -9.00 14.68 -9.74
CA ALA A 186 -7.98 15.60 -10.24
C ALA A 186 -7.36 15.13 -11.57
N SER A 187 -7.06 13.84 -11.70
CA SER A 187 -6.54 13.25 -12.94
C SER A 187 -7.55 13.34 -14.11
N VAL A 188 -8.82 13.02 -13.85
CA VAL A 188 -9.89 13.08 -14.87
C VAL A 188 -10.13 14.52 -15.30
N SER A 189 -10.27 15.46 -14.38
CA SER A 189 -10.46 16.89 -14.66
C SER A 189 -9.30 17.46 -15.49
N LEU A 190 -8.04 17.11 -15.17
CA LEU A 190 -6.89 17.48 -16.00
C LEU A 190 -6.99 16.92 -17.42
N THR A 191 -7.47 15.69 -17.57
CA THR A 191 -7.65 15.04 -18.88
C THR A 191 -8.78 15.69 -19.68
N GLN A 192 -9.82 16.17 -19.00
CA GLN A 192 -10.93 16.92 -19.59
C GLN A 192 -10.58 18.39 -19.90
N GLY A 193 -9.41 18.87 -19.47
CA GLY A 193 -8.98 20.25 -19.67
C GLY A 193 -9.56 21.23 -18.65
N ASP A 194 -9.98 20.75 -17.48
CA ASP A 194 -10.43 21.57 -16.34
C ASP A 194 -9.40 21.53 -15.20
N PRO A 195 -8.33 22.34 -15.28
CA PRO A 195 -7.31 22.38 -14.25
C PRO A 195 -7.77 23.11 -12.98
N GLU A 196 -8.88 23.86 -13.03
CA GLU A 196 -9.52 24.50 -11.88
C GLU A 196 -10.16 23.46 -10.96
N GLN A 197 -11.01 22.61 -11.52
CA GLN A 197 -11.63 21.51 -10.79
C GLN A 197 -10.55 20.54 -10.26
N ALA A 198 -9.50 20.30 -11.04
CA ALA A 198 -8.39 19.47 -10.58
C ALA A 198 -7.68 20.05 -9.34
N ASN A 199 -7.47 21.37 -9.29
CA ASN A 199 -6.89 22.03 -8.12
C ASN A 199 -7.82 21.91 -6.90
N GLN A 200 -9.12 22.13 -7.07
CA GLN A 200 -10.10 21.99 -5.98
C GLN A 200 -10.11 20.57 -5.40
N ALA A 201 -10.07 19.55 -6.26
CA ALA A 201 -9.98 18.16 -5.82
C ALA A 201 -8.68 17.88 -5.05
N LEU A 202 -7.55 18.46 -5.47
CA LEU A 202 -6.28 18.35 -4.75
C LEU A 202 -6.30 19.09 -3.40
N ASP A 203 -6.97 20.24 -3.29
CA ASP A 203 -7.13 20.95 -2.02
C ASP A 203 -7.95 20.12 -1.04
N MET A 204 -9.05 19.52 -1.51
CA MET A 204 -9.85 18.59 -0.73
C MET A 204 -9.04 17.36 -0.30
N ALA A 205 -8.24 16.78 -1.20
CA ALA A 205 -7.34 15.68 -0.86
C ALA A 205 -6.30 16.10 0.18
N SER A 206 -5.83 17.35 0.11
CA SER A 206 -4.86 17.92 1.05
C SER A 206 -5.44 18.15 2.45
N ALA A 207 -6.74 18.39 2.55
CA ALA A 207 -7.45 18.44 3.83
C ALA A 207 -7.53 17.06 4.51
N LEU A 208 -7.53 15.96 3.75
CA LEU A 208 -7.47 14.59 4.26
C LEU A 208 -6.04 14.15 4.58
N ASN A 209 -5.11 14.46 3.66
CA ASN A 209 -3.70 14.16 3.78
C ASN A 209 -2.87 15.37 3.33
N PRO A 210 -2.25 16.11 4.27
CA PRO A 210 -1.47 17.31 3.96
C PRO A 210 -0.30 17.10 2.99
N GLY A 211 0.12 15.85 2.76
CA GLY A 211 1.13 15.50 1.76
C GLY A 211 0.77 15.92 0.32
N HIS A 212 -0.49 16.22 0.02
CA HIS A 212 -0.95 16.64 -1.31
C HIS A 212 -0.87 18.15 -1.57
N TRP A 213 -0.70 18.98 -0.53
CA TRP A 213 -0.58 20.43 -0.69
C TRP A 213 0.52 20.86 -1.67
N PRO A 214 1.73 20.24 -1.68
CA PRO A 214 2.74 20.57 -2.67
C PRO A 214 2.34 20.28 -4.12
N LEU A 215 1.45 19.31 -4.34
CA LEU A 215 0.91 18.99 -5.66
C LEU A 215 -0.13 20.03 -6.08
N ALA A 216 -1.04 20.40 -5.17
CA ALA A 216 -2.01 21.49 -5.37
C ALA A 216 -1.31 22.82 -5.72
N ALA A 217 -0.26 23.17 -4.96
CA ALA A 217 0.52 24.38 -5.18
C ALA A 217 1.24 24.37 -6.54
N LYS A 218 1.77 23.21 -6.94
CA LYS A 218 2.43 23.06 -8.23
C LYS A 218 1.45 23.21 -9.39
N LEU A 219 0.25 22.64 -9.29
CA LEU A 219 -0.77 22.81 -10.33
C LEU A 219 -1.23 24.27 -10.41
N ALA A 220 -1.46 24.93 -9.27
CA ALA A 220 -1.79 26.35 -9.22
C ALA A 220 -0.70 27.22 -9.88
N THR A 221 0.58 26.92 -9.61
CA THR A 221 1.71 27.59 -10.26
C THR A 221 1.68 27.44 -11.78
N LEU A 222 1.38 26.23 -12.28
CA LEU A 222 1.27 25.96 -13.73
C LEU A 222 0.09 26.70 -14.36
N ARG A 223 -0.96 26.98 -13.59
CA ARG A 223 -2.12 27.78 -13.99
C ARG A 223 -1.90 29.29 -13.85
N HIS A 224 -0.72 29.71 -13.38
CA HIS A 224 -0.42 31.11 -13.03
C HIS A 224 -1.31 31.68 -11.91
N ASP A 225 -1.89 30.82 -11.08
CA ASP A 225 -2.58 31.20 -9.84
C ASP A 225 -1.57 31.21 -8.69
N ASP A 226 -0.71 32.23 -8.70
CA ASP A 226 0.37 32.36 -7.71
C ASP A 226 -0.17 32.56 -6.29
N THR A 227 -1.37 33.13 -6.15
CA THR A 227 -2.08 33.28 -4.86
C THR A 227 -2.41 31.94 -4.23
N HIS A 228 -3.08 31.05 -4.98
CA HIS A 228 -3.39 29.71 -4.53
C HIS A 228 -2.11 28.91 -4.27
N ALA A 229 -1.10 29.03 -5.12
CA ALA A 229 0.17 28.34 -4.94
C ALA A 229 0.88 28.74 -3.63
N VAL A 230 0.88 30.03 -3.29
CA VAL A 230 1.41 30.53 -2.01
C VAL A 230 0.63 29.96 -0.83
N GLU A 231 -0.70 30.01 -0.87
CA GLU A 231 -1.55 29.48 0.21
C GLU A 231 -1.32 27.98 0.44
N ALA A 232 -1.26 27.19 -0.64
CA ALA A 232 -1.04 25.75 -0.57
C ALA A 232 0.35 25.41 0.01
N TYR A 233 1.43 26.06 -0.42
CA TYR A 233 2.75 25.84 0.19
C TYR A 233 2.82 26.34 1.62
N ALA A 234 2.19 27.47 1.94
CA ALA A 234 2.15 27.99 3.31
C ALA A 234 1.43 27.01 4.24
N ASN A 235 0.27 26.49 3.83
CA ASN A 235 -0.48 25.47 4.57
C ASN A 235 0.37 24.22 4.83
N TYR A 236 1.08 23.73 3.81
CA TYR A 236 2.01 22.61 3.96
C TYR A 236 3.13 22.92 4.99
N LEU A 237 3.79 24.06 4.85
CA LEU A 237 4.93 24.45 5.68
C LEU A 237 4.54 24.76 7.13
N THR A 238 3.28 25.06 7.42
CA THR A 238 2.80 25.14 8.81
C THR A 238 2.93 23.81 9.55
N LEU A 239 2.76 22.69 8.84
CA LEU A 239 2.86 21.33 9.37
C LEU A 239 4.27 20.73 9.23
N PHE A 240 4.99 21.12 8.17
CA PHE A 240 6.34 20.61 7.86
C PHE A 240 7.35 21.77 7.68
N PRO A 241 7.61 22.57 8.72
CA PRO A 241 8.40 23.80 8.60
C PRO A 241 9.88 23.60 8.25
N GLY A 242 10.39 22.36 8.32
CA GLY A 242 11.78 22.01 7.99
C GLY A 242 12.00 21.53 6.55
N ASP A 243 10.97 21.49 5.71
CA ASP A 243 11.10 21.07 4.32
C ASP A 243 11.72 22.19 3.46
N HIS A 244 13.05 22.18 3.39
CA HIS A 244 13.84 23.18 2.68
C HIS A 244 13.46 23.33 1.19
N LEU A 245 13.06 22.24 0.52
CA LEU A 245 12.67 22.29 -0.89
C LEU A 245 11.38 23.10 -1.06
N ARG A 246 10.41 22.90 -0.17
CA ARG A 246 9.13 23.64 -0.24
C ARG A 246 9.26 25.08 0.20
N ILE A 247 10.17 25.37 1.14
CA ILE A 247 10.52 26.76 1.48
C ILE A 247 11.10 27.48 0.26
N LEU A 248 12.01 26.84 -0.47
CA LEU A 248 12.59 27.45 -1.67
C LEU A 248 11.52 27.72 -2.74
N MET A 249 10.62 26.75 -3.00
CA MET A 249 9.52 26.95 -3.95
C MET A 249 8.58 28.10 -3.55
N LEU A 250 8.29 28.24 -2.25
CA LEU A 250 7.51 29.37 -1.73
C LEU A 250 8.26 30.70 -1.88
N ALA A 251 9.56 30.73 -1.63
CA ALA A 251 10.37 31.92 -1.82
C ALA A 251 10.47 32.35 -3.29
N GLU A 252 10.54 31.40 -4.22
CA GLU A 252 10.50 31.66 -5.66
C GLU A 252 9.16 32.28 -6.08
N LEU A 253 8.04 31.81 -5.52
CA LEU A 253 6.72 32.42 -5.68
C LEU A 253 6.72 33.87 -5.17
N PHE A 254 7.21 34.12 -3.94
CA PHE A 254 7.30 35.48 -3.42
C PHE A 254 8.22 36.38 -4.24
N ASN A 255 9.31 35.85 -4.78
CA ASN A 255 10.18 36.59 -5.69
C ASN A 255 9.44 37.00 -6.97
N ARG A 256 8.66 36.10 -7.58
CA ARG A 256 7.80 36.43 -8.73
C ARG A 256 6.76 37.50 -8.40
N LEU A 257 6.17 37.42 -7.21
CA LEU A 257 5.24 38.41 -6.68
C LEU A 257 5.91 39.69 -6.16
N ARG A 258 7.24 39.81 -6.27
CA ARG A 258 8.04 40.95 -5.76
C ARG A 258 7.84 41.23 -4.26
N SER A 259 7.54 40.20 -3.47
CA SER A 259 7.33 40.31 -2.02
C SER A 259 8.63 40.05 -1.26
N THR A 260 9.32 41.14 -0.88
CA THR A 260 10.52 41.04 -0.03
C THR A 260 10.20 40.50 1.36
N GLU A 261 9.02 40.83 1.88
CA GLU A 261 8.52 40.34 3.17
C GLU A 261 8.30 38.82 3.16
N GLY A 262 7.70 38.28 2.09
CA GLY A 262 7.50 36.84 1.97
C GLY A 262 8.83 36.06 1.92
N ILE A 263 9.86 36.61 1.27
CA ILE A 263 11.20 35.99 1.30
C ILE A 263 11.81 36.03 2.71
N ARG A 264 11.64 37.13 3.46
CA ARG A 264 12.09 37.20 4.86
C ARG A 264 11.41 36.14 5.74
N GLN A 265 10.10 35.94 5.57
CA GLN A 265 9.36 34.89 6.26
C GLN A 265 9.93 33.49 5.92
N CYS A 266 10.29 33.24 4.65
CA CYS A 266 10.97 32.00 4.26
C CYS A 266 12.34 31.84 4.93
N MET A 267 13.08 32.92 5.16
CA MET A 267 14.35 32.87 5.89
C MET A 267 14.16 32.50 7.36
N GLU A 268 13.03 32.89 7.98
CA GLU A 268 12.69 32.47 9.34
C GLU A 268 12.42 30.96 9.41
N LEU A 269 11.72 30.41 8.40
CA LEU A 269 11.46 28.98 8.29
C LEU A 269 12.75 28.14 8.15
N ALA A 270 13.81 28.71 7.58
CA ALA A 270 15.11 28.03 7.48
C ALA A 270 15.70 27.65 8.86
N ASN A 271 15.23 28.24 9.96
CA ASN A 271 15.64 27.86 11.31
C ASN A 271 15.18 26.46 11.73
N TYR A 272 14.12 25.93 11.11
CA TYR A 272 13.61 24.59 11.37
C TYR A 272 14.30 23.51 10.53
N CYS A 273 15.15 23.90 9.56
CA CYS A 273 15.89 22.99 8.70
C CYS A 273 17.11 22.39 9.41
N ALA A 274 17.55 21.22 8.95
CA ALA A 274 18.81 20.62 9.40
C ALA A 274 20.02 21.53 9.08
N PRO A 275 21.09 21.53 9.90
CA PRO A 275 22.22 22.47 9.73
C PRO A 275 22.87 22.47 8.34
N ALA A 276 22.97 21.30 7.70
CA ALA A 276 23.54 21.14 6.36
C ALA A 276 22.67 21.82 5.28
N GLU A 277 21.35 21.67 5.38
CA GLU A 277 20.37 22.25 4.45
C GLU A 277 20.22 23.76 4.68
N LYS A 278 20.22 24.18 5.95
CA LYS A 278 20.00 25.58 6.38
C LYS A 278 20.98 26.55 5.73
N ALA A 279 22.28 26.24 5.74
CA ALA A 279 23.30 27.14 5.22
C ALA A 279 23.13 27.38 3.71
N LYS A 280 22.80 26.32 2.96
CA LYS A 280 22.54 26.40 1.53
C LYS A 280 21.27 27.21 1.25
N LEU A 281 20.17 26.89 1.94
CA LEU A 281 18.90 27.58 1.78
C LEU A 281 19.03 29.08 2.08
N LEU A 282 19.68 29.47 3.18
CA LEU A 282 19.87 30.89 3.51
C LEU A 282 20.67 31.67 2.45
N ASN A 283 21.64 31.04 1.81
CA ASN A 283 22.39 31.66 0.71
C ASN A 283 21.49 31.88 -0.53
N GLU A 284 20.66 30.90 -0.88
CA GLU A 284 19.71 30.99 -2.00
C GLU A 284 18.67 32.09 -1.73
N LEU A 285 18.06 32.08 -0.53
CA LEU A 285 17.09 33.10 -0.12
C LEU A 285 17.70 34.51 -0.06
N GLY A 286 18.95 34.63 0.42
CA GLY A 286 19.68 35.89 0.43
C GLY A 286 19.94 36.43 -0.99
N THR A 287 20.18 35.54 -1.95
CA THR A 287 20.35 35.91 -3.37
C THR A 287 19.05 36.45 -3.96
N LEU A 288 17.92 35.77 -3.71
CA LEU A 288 16.59 36.23 -4.17
C LEU A 288 16.23 37.59 -3.56
N LEU A 289 16.46 37.78 -2.25
CA LEU A 289 16.19 39.04 -1.57
C LEU A 289 17.06 40.19 -2.11
N HIS A 290 18.33 39.91 -2.43
CA HIS A 290 19.22 40.91 -3.01
C HIS A 290 18.76 41.35 -4.40
N GLN A 291 18.33 40.41 -5.24
CA GLN A 291 17.79 40.69 -6.57
C GLN A 291 16.55 41.60 -6.50
N LEU A 292 15.64 41.35 -5.55
CA LEU A 292 14.46 42.20 -5.36
C LEU A 292 14.80 43.62 -4.91
N ASN A 293 15.81 43.79 -4.06
CA ASN A 293 16.20 45.11 -3.56
C ASN A 293 16.94 45.97 -4.62
N GLN A 294 17.40 45.36 -5.73
CA GLN A 294 18.10 46.05 -6.82
C GLN A 294 17.19 46.42 -8.01
N SER A 295 15.99 45.84 -8.09
CA SER A 295 15.01 46.08 -9.16
C SER A 295 13.93 47.07 -8.73
#